data_AF-A0A7H8R691-F1
#
_entry.id   AF-A0A7H8R691-F1
#
_cell.length_a   1.000
_cell.length_b   1.000
_cell.length_c   1.000
_cell.angle_alpha   90.00
_cell.angle_beta   90.00
_cell.angle_gamma   90.00
#
_symmetry.space_group_name_H-M   'P 1'
#
loop_
_entity.id
_entity.type
_entity.pdbx_description
1 polymer ?
#
loop_
_entity_poly.entity_id
_entity_poly.type
_entity_poly.pdbx_seq_one_letter_code
_entity_poly.pdbx_strand_id
1 'polypeptide(L)'
;MDSHFTFLTSTNPALGEADIKQMRAHVTRKNFEKRRERLEGTISRSNKARRTRHRQPEQPSDKLRLARKDKSPSPDGSEKQFRVTVSPYTLISTEANYASIYQFYRSFRPLLLTLAADQATLIREWSWMQLNYAEPALLEASLALVAFHDSLTGSGSVGDVEMHQVKAVKIINSRLNNPATAVTDGVLAAVLTLAHCERLAKREIGYETHMIGFRHMLQVRKQQHNNFDGISWFSHLILSDTTEDIAILPKPSMNISHLFLPKTVPETIDSISQDLSSLRTAIEYSMRYDTAEEFVAREIDQRILEILNNADILRSYPAYISSLGLCIRIFLHLSSDRFPISAADLSVLTSELKAILGESDTRLCTSFELTAWQILTASVATTADSPAGRWFRITLWKVSRAFVLSDWSRVLAYLDKAFIPHTRLLAEFKAVWTEVMENPVFHI
;
A
#
# COMPACT_ATOMS: atom_id res chain seq x y z
N MET A 1 6.90 -20.71 22.62
CA MET A 1 7.11 -20.60 21.17
C MET A 1 7.69 -19.24 20.94
N ASP A 2 8.99 -19.21 20.71
CA ASP A 2 9.82 -18.03 20.79
C ASP A 2 9.67 -17.20 19.50
N SER A 3 9.11 -16.00 19.64
CA SER A 3 9.06 -15.00 18.57
C SER A 3 10.52 -14.69 18.17
N HIS A 4 10.85 -14.40 16.90
CA HIS A 4 12.16 -13.89 16.44
C HIS A 4 11.94 -12.64 15.57
N PHE A 5 12.51 -11.48 15.94
CA PHE A 5 12.45 -10.22 15.17
C PHE A 5 13.87 -9.91 14.68
N THR A 6 14.04 -9.64 13.38
CA THR A 6 15.34 -9.27 12.80
C THR A 6 15.08 -8.22 11.73
N PHE A 7 15.82 -7.10 11.74
CA PHE A 7 15.91 -6.19 10.60
C PHE A 7 17.31 -6.19 9.99
N LEU A 8 17.45 -6.71 8.77
CA LEU A 8 18.72 -6.80 8.04
C LEU A 8 18.77 -5.71 6.96
N THR A 9 19.79 -4.86 6.99
CA THR A 9 20.29 -4.20 5.78
C THR A 9 21.37 -5.08 5.17
N SER A 10 21.14 -5.57 3.95
CA SER A 10 22.13 -6.36 3.21
C SER A 10 23.28 -5.46 2.75
N THR A 11 24.49 -5.75 3.24
CA THR A 11 25.76 -5.09 2.90
C THR A 11 26.23 -5.39 1.48
N ASN A 12 26.76 -4.40 0.75
CA ASN A 12 27.72 -4.58 -0.35
C ASN A 12 28.83 -3.48 -0.27
N PRO A 13 29.98 -3.58 -0.98
CA PRO A 13 31.32 -3.43 -0.42
C PRO A 13 31.89 -2.01 -0.48
N ALA A 14 31.05 -1.00 -0.70
CA ALA A 14 31.50 0.39 -0.89
C ALA A 14 31.63 1.19 0.43
N LEU A 15 31.27 0.58 1.56
CA LEU A 15 31.34 1.23 2.88
C LEU A 15 32.76 1.15 3.45
N GLY A 16 33.24 2.24 4.05
CA GLY A 16 34.50 2.24 4.80
C GLY A 16 34.47 1.23 5.97
N GLU A 17 35.63 0.67 6.32
CA GLU A 17 35.76 -0.38 7.34
C GLU A 17 35.09 -0.05 8.69
N ALA A 18 35.08 1.24 9.08
CA ALA A 18 34.45 1.71 10.31
C ALA A 18 32.92 1.64 10.26
N ASP A 19 32.31 2.02 9.13
CA ASP A 19 30.86 2.01 8.91
C ASP A 19 30.34 0.59 8.71
N ILE A 20 31.11 -0.29 8.04
CA ILE A 20 30.82 -1.74 7.97
C ILE A 20 30.82 -2.35 9.37
N LYS A 21 31.77 -1.96 10.23
CA LYS A 21 31.90 -2.50 11.59
C LYS A 21 30.77 -2.00 12.50
N GLN A 22 30.36 -0.74 12.36
CA GLN A 22 29.26 -0.15 13.11
C GLN A 22 27.90 -0.71 12.64
N MET A 23 27.69 -0.87 11.33
CA MET A 23 26.54 -1.59 10.78
C MET A 23 26.50 -3.04 11.25
N ARG A 24 27.58 -3.81 11.11
CA ARG A 24 27.62 -5.22 11.57
C ARG A 24 27.32 -5.33 13.07
N ALA A 25 27.81 -4.41 13.90
CA ALA A 25 27.52 -4.41 15.34
C ALA A 25 26.04 -4.06 15.66
N HIS A 26 25.43 -3.14 14.90
CA HIS A 26 24.02 -2.75 15.06
C HIS A 26 23.02 -3.71 14.39
N VAL A 27 23.46 -4.48 13.39
CA VAL A 27 22.65 -5.39 12.57
C VAL A 27 22.73 -6.85 13.08
N THR A 28 23.32 -7.09 14.26
CA THR A 28 23.31 -8.43 14.85
C THR A 28 21.90 -8.80 15.32
N ARG A 29 21.39 -9.94 14.83
CA ARG A 29 20.16 -10.63 15.28
C ARG A 29 19.95 -10.58 16.80
N LYS A 30 21.06 -10.71 17.55
CA LYS A 30 21.10 -10.69 19.03
C LYS A 30 20.74 -9.34 19.66
N ASN A 31 21.06 -8.22 19.02
CA ASN A 31 20.70 -6.88 19.51
C ASN A 31 19.23 -6.55 19.23
N PHE A 32 18.70 -7.06 18.11
CA PHE A 32 17.27 -6.96 17.80
C PHE A 32 16.40 -7.83 18.72
N GLU A 33 16.85 -9.06 19.01
CA GLU A 33 16.25 -9.95 20.02
C GLU A 33 16.06 -9.27 21.38
N LYS A 34 17.08 -8.58 21.87
CA LYS A 34 17.03 -7.86 23.15
C LYS A 34 16.10 -6.65 23.14
N ARG A 35 15.99 -5.94 22.02
CA ARG A 35 15.06 -4.79 21.90
C ARG A 35 13.62 -5.25 21.79
N ARG A 36 13.39 -6.37 21.13
CA ARG A 36 12.13 -7.09 21.07
C ARG A 36 11.64 -7.54 22.46
N GLU A 37 12.51 -8.16 23.25
CA GLU A 37 12.17 -8.58 24.62
C GLU A 37 11.73 -7.39 25.49
N ARG A 38 12.25 -6.17 25.24
CA ARG A 38 11.85 -4.96 25.99
C ARG A 38 10.46 -4.48 25.62
N LEU A 39 10.07 -4.57 24.34
CA LEU A 39 8.72 -4.24 23.90
C LEU A 39 7.70 -5.23 24.49
N GLU A 40 7.98 -6.53 24.40
CA GLU A 40 7.16 -7.60 25.00
C GLU A 40 7.10 -7.52 26.54
N GLY A 41 8.23 -7.19 27.18
CA GLY A 41 8.31 -6.99 28.62
C GLY A 41 7.49 -5.80 29.11
N THR A 42 7.34 -4.76 28.29
CA THR A 42 6.52 -3.59 28.62
C THR A 42 5.02 -3.91 28.51
N ILE A 43 4.63 -4.72 27.53
CA ILE A 43 3.25 -5.24 27.36
C ILE A 43 2.83 -6.12 28.55
N SER A 44 3.72 -7.02 28.98
CA SER A 44 3.47 -7.89 30.15
C SER A 44 3.30 -7.09 31.46
N ARG A 45 3.98 -5.94 31.57
CA ARG A 45 3.87 -5.03 32.73
C ARG A 45 2.59 -4.19 32.70
N SER A 46 2.15 -3.71 31.53
CA SER A 46 0.88 -2.95 31.42
C SER A 46 -0.34 -3.84 31.71
N ASN A 47 -0.33 -5.09 31.25
CA ASN A 47 -1.39 -6.07 31.55
C ASN A 47 -1.43 -6.48 33.03
N LYS A 48 -0.28 -6.55 33.70
CA LYS A 48 -0.23 -6.73 35.16
C LYS A 48 -0.80 -5.51 35.90
N ALA A 49 -0.40 -4.29 35.52
CA ALA A 49 -0.89 -3.06 36.16
C ALA A 49 -2.41 -2.85 36.00
N ARG A 50 -2.98 -3.27 34.86
CA ARG A 50 -4.42 -3.21 34.59
C ARG A 50 -5.21 -4.25 35.41
N ARG A 51 -4.60 -5.40 35.73
CA ARG A 51 -5.16 -6.40 36.66
C ARG A 51 -5.11 -5.97 38.12
N THR A 52 -4.09 -5.21 38.55
CA THR A 52 -4.00 -4.72 39.94
C THR A 52 -4.96 -3.55 40.24
N ARG A 53 -5.35 -2.76 39.22
CA ARG A 53 -6.32 -1.65 39.40
C ARG A 53 -7.76 -2.09 39.63
N HIS A 54 -8.12 -3.35 39.34
CA HIS A 54 -9.50 -3.83 39.52
C HIS A 54 -9.82 -4.29 40.96
N ARG A 55 -8.93 -4.05 41.94
CA ARG A 55 -9.06 -4.60 43.30
C ARG A 55 -8.80 -3.61 44.44
N GLN A 56 -9.19 -2.34 44.29
CA GLN A 56 -9.34 -1.44 45.42
C GLN A 56 -10.69 -0.72 45.41
N PRO A 57 -11.42 -0.66 46.54
CA PRO A 57 -12.69 0.03 46.65
C PRO A 57 -12.52 1.53 46.89
N GLU A 58 -13.45 2.29 46.31
CA GLU A 58 -13.57 3.75 46.34
C GLU A 58 -13.85 4.30 47.74
N GLN A 59 -13.24 5.46 48.05
CA GLN A 59 -13.73 6.43 49.03
C GLN A 59 -13.48 7.85 48.46
N PRO A 60 -14.42 8.81 48.62
CA PRO A 60 -14.37 10.12 47.96
C PRO A 60 -13.94 11.24 48.91
N SER A 61 -13.39 12.32 48.37
CA SER A 61 -13.47 13.63 49.03
C SER A 61 -13.25 14.80 48.06
N ASP A 62 -14.27 15.65 48.03
CA ASP A 62 -14.30 17.03 47.54
C ASP A 62 -13.09 17.87 47.98
N LYS A 63 -12.74 18.91 47.18
CA LYS A 63 -12.90 20.32 47.58
C LYS A 63 -12.23 21.35 46.65
N LEU A 64 -13.00 22.44 46.46
CA LEU A 64 -12.64 23.85 46.21
C LEU A 64 -11.98 24.23 44.86
N ARG A 65 -12.20 25.39 44.21
CA ARG A 65 -13.14 26.55 44.17
C ARG A 65 -12.30 27.75 43.65
N LEU A 66 -12.98 28.70 42.97
CA LEU A 66 -12.62 30.11 42.67
C LEU A 66 -11.70 30.35 41.45
N ALA A 67 -12.12 30.91 40.31
CA ALA A 67 -12.89 32.14 39.98
C ALA A 67 -12.09 33.45 40.04
N ARG A 68 -11.87 34.08 38.87
CA ARG A 68 -11.94 35.54 38.58
C ARG A 68 -11.38 35.81 37.17
N LYS A 69 -11.73 36.86 36.43
CA LYS A 69 -12.91 37.71 36.19
C LYS A 69 -12.42 38.70 35.11
N ASP A 70 -13.27 39.01 34.15
CA ASP A 70 -13.03 39.95 33.06
C ASP A 70 -12.50 41.32 33.51
N LYS A 71 -11.76 41.98 32.60
CA LYS A 71 -11.89 43.42 32.31
C LYS A 71 -11.05 43.79 31.07
N SER A 72 -11.73 44.12 29.98
CA SER A 72 -11.26 45.08 28.98
C SER A 72 -11.45 46.52 29.50
N PRO A 73 -10.67 47.48 28.98
CA PRO A 73 -11.25 48.43 28.02
C PRO A 73 -10.30 48.85 26.88
N SER A 74 -10.88 49.13 25.71
CA SER A 74 -10.33 49.92 24.58
C SER A 74 -10.45 51.44 24.88
N PRO A 75 -10.09 52.42 24.02
CA PRO A 75 -9.60 52.35 22.63
C PRO A 75 -8.47 53.34 22.27
N ASP A 76 -8.14 53.36 20.97
CA ASP A 76 -7.56 54.46 20.18
C ASP A 76 -6.10 54.26 19.71
N GLY A 77 -5.90 54.42 18.40
CA GLY A 77 -4.66 54.11 17.70
C GLY A 77 -4.91 53.53 16.31
N SER A 78 -5.32 54.38 15.38
CA SER A 78 -5.55 54.11 13.97
C SER A 78 -4.23 53.78 13.23
N GLU A 79 -3.93 52.50 13.04
CA GLU A 79 -2.95 52.05 12.05
C GLU A 79 -3.57 51.08 11.04
N LYS A 80 -3.45 51.47 9.78
CA LYS A 80 -3.98 50.78 8.61
C LYS A 80 -3.44 49.35 8.53
N GLN A 81 -4.32 48.37 8.71
CA GLN A 81 -4.07 46.97 8.38
C GLN A 81 -3.77 46.83 6.88
N PHE A 82 -2.50 46.77 6.52
CA PHE A 82 -2.09 45.98 5.35
C PHE A 82 -2.15 44.51 5.76
N ARG A 83 -3.26 43.83 5.42
CA ARG A 83 -3.29 42.37 5.36
C ARG A 83 -2.33 41.94 4.25
N VAL A 84 -1.08 41.69 4.60
CA VAL A 84 -0.22 40.85 3.77
C VAL A 84 -0.78 39.44 3.92
N THR A 85 -1.51 38.99 2.90
CA THR A 85 -1.84 37.59 2.68
C THR A 85 -0.53 36.83 2.52
N VAL A 86 -0.01 36.32 3.64
CA VAL A 86 1.10 35.37 3.62
C VAL A 86 0.56 34.12 2.96
N SER A 87 0.99 33.92 1.71
CA SER A 87 0.77 32.71 0.94
C SER A 87 1.17 31.48 1.76
N PRO A 88 0.41 30.38 1.74
CA PRO A 88 0.73 29.16 2.52
C PRO A 88 2.06 28.49 2.12
N TYR A 89 2.80 29.05 1.15
CA TYR A 89 4.08 28.58 0.66
C TYR A 89 5.32 29.20 1.35
N THR A 90 5.18 30.16 2.27
CA THR A 90 6.35 30.94 2.77
C THR A 90 6.90 30.58 4.14
N LEU A 91 6.48 29.48 4.77
CA LEU A 91 6.85 29.17 6.16
C LEU A 91 7.41 27.75 6.38
N ILE A 92 8.25 27.23 5.47
CA ILE A 92 9.15 26.11 5.78
C ILE A 92 10.49 26.32 5.06
N SER A 93 11.52 26.69 5.83
CA SER A 93 12.90 26.86 5.37
C SER A 93 13.56 25.51 5.10
N THR A 94 13.63 25.11 3.83
CA THR A 94 14.80 24.58 3.09
C THR A 94 14.29 24.22 1.68
N GLU A 95 14.46 25.13 0.72
CA GLU A 95 13.91 25.02 -0.66
C GLU A 95 14.29 23.70 -1.36
N ALA A 96 15.46 23.13 -1.05
CA ALA A 96 15.92 21.86 -1.64
C ALA A 96 15.09 20.63 -1.19
N ASN A 97 14.66 20.59 0.08
CA ASN A 97 13.81 19.51 0.58
C ASN A 97 12.39 19.63 0.05
N TYR A 98 11.88 20.87 -0.07
CA TYR A 98 10.57 21.12 -0.67
C TYR A 98 10.52 20.71 -2.14
N ALA A 99 11.56 21.05 -2.93
CA ALA A 99 11.64 20.64 -4.33
C ALA A 99 11.71 19.11 -4.49
N SER A 100 12.50 18.44 -3.66
CA SER A 100 12.65 16.97 -3.68
C SER A 100 11.37 16.26 -3.25
N ILE A 101 10.71 16.75 -2.20
CA ILE A 101 9.41 16.23 -1.76
C ILE A 101 8.34 16.55 -2.80
N TYR A 102 8.29 17.75 -3.37
CA TYR A 102 7.33 18.08 -4.42
C TYR A 102 7.53 17.21 -5.67
N GLN A 103 8.78 16.92 -6.04
CA GLN A 103 9.13 16.01 -7.12
C GLN A 103 8.79 14.56 -6.78
N PHE A 104 8.97 14.13 -5.53
CA PHE A 104 8.42 12.88 -4.98
C PHE A 104 6.91 12.82 -5.20
N TYR A 105 6.16 13.84 -4.80
CA TYR A 105 4.73 13.88 -5.04
C TYR A 105 4.42 13.82 -6.52
N ARG A 106 5.13 14.54 -7.38
CA ARG A 106 4.83 14.50 -8.83
C ARG A 106 5.08 13.12 -9.44
N SER A 107 6.18 12.44 -9.08
CA SER A 107 6.55 11.13 -9.62
C SER A 107 5.73 9.98 -9.00
N PHE A 108 5.39 10.10 -7.72
CA PHE A 108 4.71 9.07 -6.94
C PHE A 108 3.24 9.38 -6.66
N ARG A 109 2.68 10.50 -7.16
CA ARG A 109 1.23 10.79 -7.04
C ARG A 109 0.38 9.64 -7.59
N PRO A 110 0.68 9.04 -8.76
CA PRO A 110 -0.04 7.85 -9.22
C PRO A 110 0.13 6.62 -8.30
N LEU A 111 1.16 6.62 -7.47
CA LEU A 111 1.56 5.54 -6.57
C LEU A 111 0.97 5.66 -5.16
N LEU A 112 0.73 6.91 -4.70
CA LEU A 112 0.41 7.23 -3.32
C LEU A 112 -1.01 7.78 -3.15
N LEU A 113 -1.59 8.36 -4.19
CA LEU A 113 -2.83 9.12 -4.10
C LEU A 113 -3.77 8.76 -5.26
N THR A 114 -5.06 8.99 -5.06
CA THR A 114 -6.09 8.86 -6.08
C THR A 114 -5.65 9.50 -7.40
N LEU A 115 -6.03 8.86 -8.52
CA LEU A 115 -5.87 9.42 -9.86
C LEU A 115 -6.89 10.54 -10.15
N ALA A 116 -7.83 10.77 -9.23
CA ALA A 116 -8.84 11.82 -9.29
C ALA A 116 -8.27 13.17 -8.83
N ALA A 117 -8.35 14.18 -9.70
CA ALA A 117 -7.94 15.55 -9.40
C ALA A 117 -9.08 16.36 -8.74
N ASP A 118 -9.64 15.85 -7.64
CA ASP A 118 -10.68 16.55 -6.88
C ASP A 118 -10.12 17.26 -5.63
N GLN A 119 -10.97 18.09 -5.01
CA GLN A 119 -10.62 18.86 -3.81
C GLN A 119 -10.29 17.95 -2.60
N ALA A 120 -10.94 16.79 -2.50
CA ALA A 120 -10.70 15.85 -1.42
C ALA A 120 -9.31 15.22 -1.54
N THR A 121 -8.89 14.90 -2.77
CA THR A 121 -7.53 14.46 -3.09
C THR A 121 -6.53 15.51 -2.64
N LEU A 122 -6.68 16.78 -3.02
CA LEU A 122 -5.77 17.87 -2.63
C LEU A 122 -5.60 18.00 -1.11
N ILE A 123 -6.69 17.91 -0.34
CA ILE A 123 -6.65 17.95 1.14
C ILE A 123 -5.86 16.75 1.70
N ARG A 124 -6.00 15.57 1.09
CA ARG A 124 -5.25 14.37 1.48
C ARG A 124 -3.78 14.46 1.10
N GLU A 125 -3.44 14.98 -0.09
CA GLU A 125 -2.03 15.20 -0.47
C GLU A 125 -1.36 16.10 0.56
N TRP A 126 -2.06 17.17 0.97
CA TRP A 126 -1.56 18.08 1.98
C TRP A 126 -1.38 17.40 3.35
N SER A 127 -2.32 16.54 3.75
CA SER A 127 -2.21 15.77 5.00
C SER A 127 -1.01 14.81 4.98
N TRP A 128 -0.75 14.15 3.86
CA TRP A 128 0.43 13.29 3.68
C TRP A 128 1.72 14.11 3.67
N MET A 129 1.72 15.31 3.06
CA MET A 129 2.85 16.24 3.11
C MET A 129 3.17 16.63 4.55
N GLN A 130 2.15 17.03 5.30
CA GLN A 130 2.31 17.36 6.71
C GLN A 130 2.85 16.19 7.53
N LEU A 131 2.39 14.96 7.26
CA LEU A 131 2.91 13.78 7.94
C LEU A 131 4.39 13.53 7.64
N ASN A 132 4.81 13.68 6.38
CA ASN A 132 6.21 13.56 5.98
C ASN A 132 7.07 14.60 6.71
N TYR A 133 6.63 15.85 6.82
CA TYR A 133 7.36 16.88 7.56
C TYR A 133 7.33 16.68 9.08
N ALA A 134 6.25 16.11 9.62
CA ALA A 134 6.09 15.90 11.05
C ALA A 134 6.87 14.69 11.59
N GLU A 135 7.12 13.67 10.77
CA GLU A 135 7.89 12.48 11.16
C GLU A 135 9.20 12.35 10.35
N PRO A 136 10.35 12.66 10.97
CA PRO A 136 11.66 12.56 10.32
C PRO A 136 11.99 11.18 9.77
N ALA A 137 11.52 10.09 10.39
CA ALA A 137 11.71 8.75 9.85
C ALA A 137 11.02 8.58 8.49
N LEU A 138 9.82 9.12 8.34
CA LEU A 138 9.04 9.03 7.11
C LEU A 138 9.67 9.89 6.03
N LEU A 139 10.10 11.11 6.37
CA LEU A 139 10.82 11.97 5.43
C LEU A 139 12.02 11.26 4.80
N GLU A 140 12.90 10.71 5.64
CA GLU A 140 14.10 10.01 5.17
C GLU A 140 13.75 8.76 4.36
N ALA A 141 12.71 8.00 4.76
CA ALA A 141 12.25 6.85 3.98
C ALA A 141 11.71 7.25 2.60
N SER A 142 10.95 8.36 2.53
CA SER A 142 10.43 8.91 1.27
C SER A 142 11.55 9.41 0.37
N LEU A 143 12.57 10.09 0.91
CA LEU A 143 13.74 10.53 0.15
C LEU A 143 14.56 9.35 -0.39
N ALA A 144 14.68 8.26 0.38
CA ALA A 144 15.30 7.02 -0.11
C ALA A 144 14.55 6.46 -1.33
N LEU A 145 13.22 6.45 -1.27
CA LEU A 145 12.37 5.99 -2.37
C LEU A 145 12.52 6.86 -3.62
N VAL A 146 12.63 8.19 -3.47
CA VAL A 146 12.92 9.12 -4.57
C VAL A 146 14.26 8.81 -5.21
N ALA A 147 15.32 8.80 -4.40
CA ALA A 147 16.66 8.55 -4.89
C ALA A 147 16.73 7.20 -5.62
N PHE A 148 15.96 6.21 -5.15
CA PHE A 148 15.91 4.90 -5.77
C PHE A 148 15.23 4.98 -7.14
N HIS A 149 14.08 5.62 -7.24
CA HIS A 149 13.41 5.82 -8.52
C HIS A 149 14.27 6.62 -9.50
N ASP A 150 14.92 7.70 -9.05
CA ASP A 150 15.83 8.47 -9.90
C ASP A 150 17.01 7.64 -10.38
N SER A 151 17.54 6.74 -9.54
CA SER A 151 18.59 5.79 -9.96
C SER A 151 18.08 4.81 -11.02
N LEU A 152 16.82 4.35 -10.93
CA LEU A 152 16.22 3.47 -11.92
C LEU A 152 15.94 4.17 -13.26
N THR A 153 15.66 5.47 -13.24
CA THR A 153 15.46 6.29 -14.44
C THR A 153 16.75 6.89 -15.00
N GLY A 154 17.91 6.60 -14.39
CA GLY A 154 19.23 7.03 -14.85
C GLY A 154 19.61 8.47 -14.46
N SER A 155 18.86 9.11 -13.56
CA SER A 155 19.06 10.50 -13.12
C SER A 155 19.61 10.65 -11.69
N GLY A 156 19.71 9.57 -10.91
CA GLY A 156 20.11 9.60 -9.50
C GLY A 156 21.33 8.71 -9.15
N SER A 157 21.91 8.94 -7.96
CA SER A 157 23.02 8.15 -7.41
C SER A 157 22.51 7.10 -6.42
N VAL A 158 23.02 5.86 -6.53
CA VAL A 158 22.71 4.77 -5.58
C VAL A 158 23.15 5.11 -4.15
N GLY A 159 24.21 5.92 -3.99
CA GLY A 159 24.72 6.33 -2.68
C GLY A 159 23.72 7.17 -1.88
N ASP A 160 22.86 7.93 -2.55
CA ASP A 160 21.84 8.76 -1.89
C ASP A 160 20.72 7.89 -1.31
N VAL A 161 20.37 6.79 -1.99
CA VAL A 161 19.40 5.80 -1.50
C VAL A 161 19.84 5.24 -0.15
N GLU A 162 21.05 4.69 -0.11
CA GLU A 162 21.57 4.01 1.08
C GLU A 162 21.69 4.97 2.27
N MET A 163 22.16 6.19 2.02
CA MET A 163 22.25 7.23 3.03
C MET A 163 20.88 7.49 3.69
N HIS A 164 19.85 7.72 2.88
CA HIS A 164 18.49 8.00 3.36
C HIS A 164 17.86 6.79 4.06
N GLN A 165 18.06 5.57 3.53
CA GLN A 165 17.60 4.33 4.19
C GLN A 165 18.23 4.18 5.59
N VAL A 166 19.54 4.40 5.73
CA VAL A 166 20.25 4.30 7.01
C VAL A 166 19.74 5.33 8.02
N LYS A 167 19.50 6.58 7.59
CA LYS A 167 18.94 7.62 8.44
C LYS A 167 17.53 7.25 8.92
N ALA A 168 16.65 6.83 8.02
CA ALA A 168 15.30 6.39 8.35
C ALA A 168 15.31 5.26 9.39
N VAL A 169 16.10 4.20 9.15
CA VAL A 169 16.23 3.05 10.06
C VAL A 169 16.78 3.48 11.43
N LYS A 170 17.74 4.42 11.47
CA LYS A 170 18.27 4.95 12.74
C LYS A 170 17.19 5.68 13.55
N ILE A 171 16.37 6.49 12.89
CA ILE A 171 15.28 7.23 13.55
C ILE A 171 14.20 6.25 14.03
N ILE A 172 13.76 5.31 13.19
CA ILE A 172 12.80 4.26 13.55
C ILE A 172 13.29 3.50 14.79
N ASN A 173 14.55 3.05 14.79
CA ASN A 173 15.13 2.36 15.94
C ASN A 173 15.14 3.22 17.22
N SER A 174 15.33 4.53 17.10
CA SER A 174 15.21 5.46 18.22
C SER A 174 13.77 5.49 18.75
N ARG A 175 12.78 5.59 17.85
CA ARG A 175 11.34 5.61 18.19
C ARG A 175 10.88 4.31 18.85
N LEU A 176 11.42 3.17 18.43
CA LEU A 176 11.11 1.85 19.01
C LEU A 176 11.52 1.72 20.49
N ASN A 177 12.35 2.61 21.03
CA ASN A 177 12.68 2.61 22.46
C ASN A 177 11.52 3.09 23.35
N ASN A 178 10.50 3.74 22.79
CA ASN A 178 9.33 4.20 23.52
C ASN A 178 8.03 3.69 22.84
N PRO A 179 7.25 2.83 23.50
CA PRO A 179 6.02 2.27 22.95
C PRO A 179 5.00 3.30 22.45
N ALA A 180 4.96 4.51 23.03
CA ALA A 180 4.04 5.57 22.61
C ALA A 180 4.45 6.23 21.28
N THR A 181 5.74 6.24 20.96
CA THR A 181 6.26 6.80 19.70
C THR A 181 6.54 5.74 18.65
N ALA A 182 6.59 4.47 19.06
CA ALA A 182 6.94 3.34 18.20
C ALA A 182 5.85 3.01 17.16
N VAL A 183 4.60 3.39 17.39
CA VAL A 183 3.45 2.96 16.59
C VAL A 183 2.61 4.12 16.05
N THR A 184 3.19 5.31 15.93
CA THR A 184 2.54 6.46 15.29
C THR A 184 2.35 6.22 13.79
N ASP A 185 1.42 6.94 13.16
CA ASP A 185 1.17 6.82 11.71
C ASP A 185 2.44 7.07 10.89
N GLY A 186 3.22 8.08 11.28
CA GLY A 186 4.46 8.42 10.59
C GLY A 186 5.50 7.30 10.67
N VAL A 187 5.66 6.66 11.83
CA VAL A 187 6.66 5.58 11.98
C VAL A 187 6.22 4.31 11.26
N LEU A 188 4.93 3.98 11.30
CA LEU A 188 4.38 2.86 10.54
C LEU A 188 4.51 3.09 9.03
N ALA A 189 4.17 4.28 8.54
CA ALA A 189 4.36 4.68 7.15
C ALA A 189 5.84 4.61 6.74
N ALA A 190 6.77 5.05 7.60
CA ALA A 190 8.20 5.00 7.31
C ALA A 190 8.71 3.56 7.10
N VAL A 191 8.32 2.63 7.98
CA VAL A 191 8.68 1.20 7.86
C VAL A 191 8.15 0.61 6.56
N LEU A 192 6.91 0.96 6.20
CA LEU A 192 6.25 0.48 5.00
C LEU A 192 6.89 1.05 3.72
N THR A 193 7.24 2.34 3.70
CA THR A 193 7.99 2.96 2.61
C THR A 193 9.36 2.30 2.42
N LEU A 194 10.05 1.93 3.49
CA LEU A 194 11.31 1.18 3.41
C LEU A 194 11.11 -0.24 2.87
N ALA A 195 10.07 -0.95 3.33
CA ALA A 195 9.73 -2.26 2.76
C ALA A 195 9.54 -2.16 1.24
N HIS A 196 8.84 -1.11 0.79
CA HIS A 196 8.65 -0.87 -0.64
C HIS A 196 9.97 -0.60 -1.38
N CYS A 197 10.88 0.19 -0.82
CA CYS A 197 12.22 0.38 -1.40
C CYS A 197 12.95 -0.96 -1.59
N GLU A 198 12.87 -1.87 -0.61
CA GLU A 198 13.46 -3.21 -0.73
C GLU A 198 12.81 -4.01 -1.85
N ARG A 199 11.48 -3.96 -1.98
CA ARG A 199 10.76 -4.69 -3.06
C ARG A 199 11.08 -4.16 -4.45
N LEU A 200 11.14 -2.83 -4.64
CA LEU A 200 11.60 -2.24 -5.91
C LEU A 200 13.05 -2.62 -6.23
N ALA A 201 13.89 -2.75 -5.22
CA ALA A 201 15.26 -3.24 -5.35
C ALA A 201 15.39 -4.76 -5.50
N LYS A 202 14.27 -5.50 -5.56
CA LYS A 202 14.23 -6.97 -5.59
C LYS A 202 14.97 -7.63 -4.42
N ARG A 203 14.99 -6.97 -3.27
CA ARG A 203 15.59 -7.43 -2.01
C ARG A 203 14.52 -8.07 -1.12
N GLU A 204 14.03 -9.24 -1.52
CA GLU A 204 12.88 -9.91 -0.89
C GLU A 204 13.05 -10.14 0.62
N ILE A 205 14.28 -10.50 1.04
CA ILE A 205 14.59 -10.71 2.47
C ILE A 205 14.39 -9.43 3.28
N GLY A 206 14.77 -8.27 2.72
CA GLY A 206 14.61 -6.96 3.35
C GLY A 206 13.14 -6.55 3.41
N TYR A 207 12.39 -6.78 2.33
CA TYR A 207 10.94 -6.56 2.30
C TYR A 207 10.22 -7.37 3.39
N GLU A 208 10.41 -8.70 3.41
CA GLU A 208 9.77 -9.58 4.40
C GLU A 208 10.12 -9.19 5.83
N THR A 209 11.38 -8.86 6.06
CA THR A 209 11.89 -8.36 7.32
C THR A 209 11.13 -7.11 7.79
N HIS A 210 10.97 -6.11 6.93
CA HIS A 210 10.23 -4.89 7.27
C HIS A 210 8.75 -5.18 7.51
N MET A 211 8.14 -6.03 6.69
CA MET A 211 6.74 -6.42 6.83
C MET A 211 6.47 -7.19 8.12
N ILE A 212 7.32 -8.13 8.52
CA ILE A 212 7.23 -8.81 9.84
C ILE A 212 7.26 -7.79 10.98
N GLY A 213 8.16 -6.82 10.91
CA GLY A 213 8.26 -5.73 11.87
C GLY A 213 6.99 -4.88 11.94
N PHE A 214 6.52 -4.45 10.78
CA PHE A 214 5.30 -3.68 10.60
C PHE A 214 4.08 -4.37 11.20
N ARG A 215 3.90 -5.67 10.89
CA ARG A 215 2.82 -6.52 11.43
C ARG A 215 2.80 -6.54 12.96
N HIS A 216 3.96 -6.64 13.61
CA HIS A 216 4.04 -6.55 15.08
C HIS A 216 3.71 -5.15 15.61
N MET A 217 4.18 -4.09 14.95
CA MET A 217 3.87 -2.72 15.37
C MET A 217 2.35 -2.47 15.34
N LEU A 218 1.65 -3.01 14.33
CA LEU A 218 0.18 -2.97 14.26
C LEU A 218 -0.50 -3.70 15.43
N GLN A 219 -0.01 -4.89 15.78
CA GLN A 219 -0.52 -5.63 16.95
C GLN A 219 -0.34 -4.85 18.25
N VAL A 220 0.83 -4.22 18.44
CA VAL A 220 1.10 -3.36 19.60
C VAL A 220 0.14 -2.17 19.62
N ARG A 221 -0.07 -1.52 18.47
CA ARG A 221 -1.00 -0.37 18.37
C ARG A 221 -2.42 -0.77 18.76
N LYS A 222 -2.90 -1.92 18.29
CA LYS A 222 -4.21 -2.47 18.65
C LYS A 222 -4.36 -2.75 20.15
N GLN A 223 -3.28 -3.15 20.82
CA GLN A 223 -3.31 -3.37 22.27
C GLN A 223 -3.30 -2.06 23.07
N GLN A 224 -2.71 -0.99 22.52
CA GLN A 224 -2.66 0.34 23.14
C GLN A 224 -3.94 1.15 22.91
N HIS A 225 -4.56 1.01 21.74
CA HIS A 225 -5.79 1.71 21.36
C HIS A 225 -6.93 0.70 21.22
N ASN A 226 -7.97 0.85 22.05
CA ASN A 226 -9.10 -0.09 22.13
C ASN A 226 -9.91 -0.22 20.81
N ASN A 227 -9.71 0.68 19.84
CA ASN A 227 -10.21 0.61 18.47
C ASN A 227 -9.24 1.37 17.52
N PHE A 228 -9.23 0.99 16.23
CA PHE A 228 -8.55 1.71 15.15
C PHE A 228 -9.29 3.00 14.71
N ASP A 229 -10.29 3.45 15.47
CA ASP A 229 -11.23 4.55 15.16
C ASP A 229 -10.58 5.92 14.87
N GLY A 230 -9.26 6.05 15.03
CA GLY A 230 -8.53 7.32 14.89
C GLY A 230 -7.83 7.56 13.55
N ILE A 231 -7.82 6.63 12.59
CA ILE A 231 -6.99 6.79 11.38
C ILE A 231 -7.76 6.34 10.13
N SER A 232 -8.49 7.25 9.50
CA SER A 232 -9.27 6.92 8.29
C SER A 232 -8.37 6.44 7.15
N TRP A 233 -7.32 7.18 6.81
CA TRP A 233 -6.50 6.88 5.62
C TRP A 233 -5.54 5.70 5.82
N PHE A 234 -4.90 5.56 6.99
CA PHE A 234 -3.95 4.46 7.27
C PHE A 234 -4.65 3.09 7.40
N SER A 235 -5.93 3.07 7.75
CA SER A 235 -6.72 1.83 7.81
C SER A 235 -7.04 1.31 6.42
N HIS A 236 -7.46 2.18 5.50
CA HIS A 236 -7.63 1.83 4.07
C HIS A 236 -6.33 1.35 3.44
N LEU A 237 -5.22 1.96 3.86
CA LEU A 237 -3.86 1.64 3.46
C LEU A 237 -3.46 0.21 3.86
N ILE A 238 -3.66 -0.19 5.11
CA ILE A 238 -3.38 -1.56 5.59
C ILE A 238 -4.33 -2.60 4.94
N LEU A 239 -5.59 -2.24 4.69
CA LEU A 239 -6.55 -3.12 4.02
C LEU A 239 -6.11 -3.46 2.59
N SER A 240 -5.51 -2.50 1.87
CA SER A 240 -5.00 -2.72 0.51
C SER A 240 -3.81 -3.69 0.48
N ASP A 241 -2.87 -3.49 1.41
CA ASP A 241 -1.67 -4.32 1.59
C ASP A 241 -2.02 -5.76 1.98
N THR A 242 -2.91 -5.93 2.97
CA THR A 242 -3.35 -7.26 3.41
C THR A 242 -4.10 -8.03 2.34
N THR A 243 -4.88 -7.35 1.49
CA THR A 243 -5.60 -7.99 0.38
C THR A 243 -4.64 -8.53 -0.68
N GLU A 244 -3.57 -7.78 -0.99
CA GLU A 244 -2.54 -8.23 -1.93
C GLU A 244 -1.70 -9.36 -1.34
N ASP A 245 -1.25 -9.24 -0.09
CA ASP A 245 -0.50 -10.30 0.61
C ASP A 245 -1.23 -11.65 0.50
N ILE A 246 -2.56 -11.66 0.67
CA ILE A 246 -3.37 -12.88 0.54
C ILE A 246 -3.44 -13.33 -0.93
N ALA A 247 -3.73 -12.42 -1.86
CA ALA A 247 -3.90 -12.75 -3.27
C ALA A 247 -2.60 -13.25 -3.94
N ILE A 248 -1.44 -12.77 -3.50
CA ILE A 248 -0.14 -12.96 -4.17
C ILE A 248 0.78 -13.91 -3.40
N LEU A 249 0.72 -13.89 -2.06
CA LEU A 249 1.56 -14.70 -1.19
C LEU A 249 0.67 -15.52 -0.24
N PRO A 250 0.05 -16.63 -0.70
CA PRO A 250 -0.81 -17.49 0.12
C PRO A 250 -0.05 -18.26 1.24
N LYS A 251 1.16 -17.82 1.63
CA LYS A 251 1.93 -18.45 2.69
C LYS A 251 1.41 -18.03 4.08
N PRO A 252 1.16 -19.01 4.98
CA PRO A 252 0.49 -18.78 6.26
C PRO A 252 1.34 -18.07 7.33
N SER A 253 2.58 -17.63 7.04
CA SER A 253 3.56 -17.40 8.10
C SER A 253 3.37 -16.13 8.93
N MET A 254 2.42 -15.25 8.64
CA MET A 254 2.04 -14.15 9.54
C MET A 254 0.71 -13.49 9.14
N ASN A 255 -0.39 -14.26 9.21
CA ASN A 255 -1.69 -13.81 8.74
C ASN A 255 -2.30 -12.73 9.66
N ILE A 256 -1.89 -11.47 9.48
CA ILE A 256 -2.50 -10.30 10.13
C ILE A 256 -3.81 -9.87 9.48
N SER A 257 -4.23 -10.54 8.40
CA SER A 257 -5.49 -10.24 7.73
C SER A 257 -6.69 -10.27 8.68
N HIS A 258 -6.73 -11.23 9.62
CA HIS A 258 -7.75 -11.31 10.68
C HIS A 258 -7.79 -10.09 11.62
N LEU A 259 -6.75 -9.24 11.62
CA LEU A 259 -6.75 -8.01 12.40
C LEU A 259 -7.57 -6.90 11.75
N PHE A 260 -7.78 -6.96 10.42
CA PHE A 260 -8.37 -5.89 9.61
C PHE A 260 -9.60 -6.36 8.81
N LEU A 261 -9.67 -7.66 8.52
CA LEU A 261 -10.69 -8.28 7.68
C LEU A 261 -11.37 -9.43 8.42
N PRO A 262 -12.69 -9.62 8.20
CA PRO A 262 -13.36 -10.85 8.58
C PRO A 262 -12.64 -12.06 7.96
N LYS A 263 -12.57 -13.16 8.72
CA LYS A 263 -11.91 -14.42 8.31
C LYS A 263 -12.37 -14.96 6.95
N THR A 264 -13.60 -14.62 6.57
CA THR A 264 -14.19 -14.91 5.26
C THR A 264 -13.42 -14.30 4.10
N VAL A 265 -12.95 -13.04 4.20
CA VAL A 265 -12.29 -12.37 3.06
C VAL A 265 -10.99 -13.07 2.64
N PRO A 266 -10.04 -13.37 3.57
CA PRO A 266 -8.85 -14.10 3.20
C PRO A 266 -9.13 -15.48 2.62
N GLU A 267 -10.05 -16.24 3.21
CA GLU A 267 -10.44 -17.57 2.73
C GLU A 267 -11.04 -17.51 1.33
N THR A 268 -11.87 -16.50 1.06
CA THR A 268 -12.44 -16.27 -0.27
C THR A 268 -11.36 -15.91 -1.30
N ILE A 269 -10.41 -15.02 -0.96
CA ILE A 269 -9.32 -14.65 -1.88
C ILE A 269 -8.40 -15.85 -2.15
N ASP A 270 -8.07 -16.65 -1.13
CA ASP A 270 -7.26 -17.86 -1.27
C ASP A 270 -7.94 -18.87 -2.20
N SER A 271 -9.24 -19.11 -2.02
CA SER A 271 -10.05 -19.98 -2.90
C SER A 271 -10.02 -19.47 -4.34
N ILE A 272 -10.33 -18.19 -4.56
CA ILE A 272 -10.31 -17.57 -5.89
C ILE A 272 -8.94 -17.75 -6.55
N SER A 273 -7.86 -17.56 -5.81
CA SER A 273 -6.50 -17.63 -6.36
C SER A 273 -6.14 -19.05 -6.83
N GLN A 274 -6.52 -20.06 -6.05
CA GLN A 274 -6.34 -21.48 -6.42
C GLN A 274 -7.23 -21.87 -7.62
N ASP A 275 -8.48 -21.42 -7.61
CA ASP A 275 -9.45 -21.73 -8.66
C ASP A 275 -9.09 -21.04 -9.98
N LEU A 276 -8.60 -19.80 -9.95
CA LEU A 276 -8.10 -19.09 -11.14
C LEU A 276 -6.88 -19.78 -11.75
N SER A 277 -5.94 -20.25 -10.93
CA SER A 277 -4.79 -21.01 -11.40
C SER A 277 -5.22 -22.31 -12.10
N SER A 278 -6.13 -23.04 -11.46
CA SER A 278 -6.69 -24.29 -12.01
C SER A 278 -7.52 -24.06 -13.27
N LEU A 279 -8.31 -22.97 -13.32
CA LEU A 279 -9.10 -22.57 -14.47
C LEU A 279 -8.19 -22.24 -15.66
N ARG A 280 -7.11 -21.49 -15.44
CA ARG A 280 -6.12 -21.18 -16.48
C ARG A 280 -5.59 -22.47 -17.11
N THR A 281 -5.17 -23.44 -16.29
CA THR A 281 -4.67 -24.73 -16.79
C THR A 281 -5.73 -25.48 -17.59
N ALA A 282 -6.99 -25.50 -17.13
CA ALA A 282 -8.09 -26.14 -17.83
C ALA A 282 -8.37 -25.50 -19.20
N ILE A 283 -8.39 -24.17 -19.28
CA ILE A 283 -8.56 -23.43 -20.54
C ILE A 283 -7.38 -23.68 -21.48
N GLU A 284 -6.14 -23.63 -21.00
CA GLU A 284 -4.96 -23.92 -21.84
C GLU A 284 -4.99 -25.36 -22.37
N TYR A 285 -5.46 -26.32 -21.57
CA TYR A 285 -5.63 -27.70 -21.98
C TYR A 285 -6.72 -27.84 -23.06
N SER A 286 -7.90 -27.26 -22.85
CA SER A 286 -9.00 -27.33 -23.82
C SER A 286 -8.70 -26.61 -25.14
N MET A 287 -7.81 -25.61 -25.13
CA MET A 287 -7.35 -24.96 -26.35
C MET A 287 -6.36 -25.81 -27.16
N ARG A 288 -5.61 -26.71 -26.52
CA ARG A 288 -4.58 -27.54 -27.17
C ARG A 288 -5.10 -28.89 -27.65
N TYR A 289 -6.13 -29.40 -27.00
CA TYR A 289 -6.65 -30.74 -27.23
C TYR A 289 -8.15 -30.69 -27.51
N ASP A 290 -8.61 -31.64 -28.34
CA ASP A 290 -10.05 -31.89 -28.49
C ASP A 290 -10.56 -32.50 -27.18
N THR A 291 -11.28 -31.69 -26.40
CA THR A 291 -11.74 -32.05 -25.05
C THR A 291 -13.23 -32.34 -25.08
N ALA A 292 -13.65 -33.38 -24.36
CA ALA A 292 -15.07 -33.70 -24.25
C ALA A 292 -15.84 -32.55 -23.57
N GLU A 293 -17.07 -32.29 -24.00
CA GLU A 293 -17.93 -31.25 -23.43
C GLU A 293 -18.12 -31.42 -21.92
N GLU A 294 -18.14 -32.65 -21.42
CA GLU A 294 -18.22 -32.94 -19.97
C GLU A 294 -17.02 -32.40 -19.19
N PHE A 295 -15.81 -32.42 -19.77
CA PHE A 295 -14.62 -31.82 -19.18
C PHE A 295 -14.78 -30.31 -19.13
N VAL A 296 -15.19 -29.68 -20.23
CA VAL A 296 -15.38 -28.23 -20.31
C VAL A 296 -16.44 -27.76 -19.30
N ALA A 297 -17.58 -28.43 -19.23
CA ALA A 297 -18.64 -28.09 -18.29
C ALA A 297 -18.18 -28.18 -16.81
N ARG A 298 -17.38 -29.20 -16.47
CA ARG A 298 -16.94 -29.41 -15.08
C ARG A 298 -15.73 -28.57 -14.69
N GLU A 299 -14.72 -28.52 -15.55
CA GLU A 299 -13.42 -27.94 -15.20
C GLU A 299 -13.33 -26.45 -15.54
N ILE A 300 -14.19 -25.96 -16.45
CA ILE A 300 -14.23 -24.56 -16.87
C ILE A 300 -15.52 -23.91 -16.39
N ASP A 301 -16.70 -24.41 -16.79
CA ASP A 301 -17.96 -23.70 -16.51
C ASP A 301 -18.31 -23.67 -15.01
N GLN A 302 -18.30 -24.83 -14.36
CA GLN A 302 -18.56 -24.90 -12.91
C GLN A 302 -17.55 -24.06 -12.12
N ARG A 303 -16.29 -24.08 -12.52
CA ARG A 303 -15.22 -23.32 -11.86
C ARG A 303 -15.40 -21.82 -12.03
N ILE A 304 -15.80 -21.36 -13.22
CA ILE A 304 -16.16 -19.95 -13.45
C ILE A 304 -17.31 -19.54 -12.52
N LEU A 305 -18.34 -20.37 -12.38
CA LEU A 305 -19.47 -20.08 -11.49
C LEU A 305 -19.05 -19.99 -10.01
N GLU A 306 -18.18 -20.90 -9.56
CA GLU A 306 -17.62 -20.90 -8.20
C GLU A 306 -16.82 -19.61 -7.93
N ILE A 307 -15.94 -19.21 -8.86
CA ILE A 307 -15.17 -17.97 -8.73
C ILE A 307 -16.09 -16.75 -8.77
N LEU A 308 -17.12 -16.72 -9.64
CA LEU A 308 -18.09 -15.62 -9.69
C LEU A 308 -18.84 -15.45 -8.36
N ASN A 309 -19.28 -16.55 -7.75
CA ASN A 309 -19.94 -16.52 -6.45
C ASN A 309 -19.02 -15.95 -5.37
N ASN A 310 -17.76 -16.40 -5.35
CA ASN A 310 -16.74 -15.88 -4.44
C ASN A 310 -16.43 -14.40 -4.70
N ALA A 311 -16.37 -13.97 -5.95
CA ALA A 311 -16.17 -12.56 -6.31
C ALA A 311 -17.34 -11.68 -5.84
N ASP A 312 -18.58 -12.17 -5.91
CA ASP A 312 -19.76 -11.46 -5.41
C ASP A 312 -19.75 -11.34 -3.86
N ILE A 313 -19.17 -12.30 -3.14
CA ILE A 313 -18.90 -12.17 -1.70
C ILE A 313 -17.97 -10.97 -1.45
N LEU A 314 -16.88 -10.85 -2.20
CA LEU A 314 -15.93 -9.74 -2.08
C LEU A 314 -16.56 -8.36 -2.32
N ARG A 315 -17.59 -8.27 -3.16
CA ARG A 315 -18.29 -7.00 -3.47
C ARG A 315 -19.03 -6.37 -2.29
N SER A 316 -19.35 -7.18 -1.27
CA SER A 316 -20.01 -6.71 -0.04
C SER A 316 -19.06 -5.99 0.94
N TYR A 317 -17.76 -5.98 0.65
CA TYR A 317 -16.71 -5.40 1.50
C TYR A 317 -16.30 -4.00 1.03
N PRO A 318 -15.46 -3.27 1.81
CA PRO A 318 -15.01 -1.91 1.44
C PRO A 318 -14.44 -1.81 0.03
N ALA A 319 -14.50 -0.59 -0.52
CA ALA A 319 -14.19 -0.22 -1.91
C ALA A 319 -13.02 -1.00 -2.54
N TYR A 320 -11.88 -1.11 -1.86
CA TYR A 320 -10.71 -1.82 -2.40
C TYR A 320 -10.98 -3.32 -2.67
N ILE A 321 -11.60 -4.02 -1.72
CA ILE A 321 -11.93 -5.45 -1.88
C ILE A 321 -13.05 -5.63 -2.91
N SER A 322 -14.02 -4.72 -2.92
CA SER A 322 -15.08 -4.72 -3.92
C SER A 322 -14.51 -4.54 -5.34
N SER A 323 -13.50 -3.67 -5.51
CA SER A 323 -12.80 -3.49 -6.78
C SER A 323 -12.10 -4.77 -7.26
N LEU A 324 -11.57 -5.59 -6.34
CA LEU A 324 -10.97 -6.87 -6.66
C LEU A 324 -12.04 -7.85 -7.17
N GLY A 325 -13.14 -8.01 -6.43
CA GLY A 325 -14.26 -8.87 -6.87
C GLY A 325 -14.82 -8.46 -8.23
N LEU A 326 -15.02 -7.16 -8.45
CA LEU A 326 -15.50 -6.63 -9.72
C LEU A 326 -14.51 -6.88 -10.87
N CYS A 327 -13.21 -6.73 -10.62
CA CYS A 327 -12.20 -6.98 -11.63
C CYS A 327 -12.06 -8.48 -11.96
N ILE A 328 -12.16 -9.38 -10.97
CA ILE A 328 -12.21 -10.82 -11.19
C ILE A 328 -13.40 -11.18 -12.09
N ARG A 329 -14.57 -10.59 -11.86
CA ARG A 329 -15.74 -10.80 -12.73
C ARG A 329 -15.46 -10.40 -14.18
N ILE A 330 -14.88 -9.21 -14.40
CA ILE A 330 -14.48 -8.76 -15.73
C ILE A 330 -13.47 -9.74 -16.34
N PHE A 331 -12.46 -10.15 -15.57
CA PHE A 331 -11.42 -11.08 -16.01
C PHE A 331 -12.00 -12.43 -16.47
N LEU A 332 -12.97 -12.98 -15.74
CA LEU A 332 -13.62 -14.25 -16.12
C LEU A 332 -14.40 -14.12 -17.42
N HIS A 333 -15.11 -13.01 -17.63
CA HIS A 333 -15.80 -12.74 -18.90
C HIS A 333 -14.83 -12.58 -20.09
N LEU A 334 -13.61 -12.09 -19.85
CA LEU A 334 -12.56 -12.03 -20.88
C LEU A 334 -11.87 -13.38 -21.11
N SER A 335 -11.86 -14.26 -20.10
CA SER A 335 -11.13 -15.53 -20.14
C SER A 335 -11.88 -16.64 -20.87
N SER A 336 -13.20 -16.52 -21.03
CA SER A 336 -14.02 -17.56 -21.64
C SER A 336 -15.21 -17.00 -22.41
N ASP A 337 -15.33 -17.41 -23.68
CA ASP A 337 -16.46 -17.06 -24.54
C ASP A 337 -17.76 -17.80 -24.15
N ARG A 338 -17.70 -18.74 -23.19
CA ARG A 338 -18.86 -19.54 -22.75
C ARG A 338 -19.85 -18.78 -21.86
N PHE A 339 -19.42 -17.66 -21.28
CA PHE A 339 -20.27 -16.77 -20.49
C PHE A 339 -20.28 -15.37 -21.13
N PRO A 340 -20.90 -15.23 -22.31
CA PRO A 340 -20.90 -13.97 -23.03
C PRO A 340 -21.60 -12.90 -22.19
N ILE A 341 -20.91 -11.77 -22.02
CA ILE A 341 -21.46 -10.57 -21.43
C ILE A 341 -21.80 -9.57 -22.54
N SER A 342 -22.92 -8.86 -22.41
CA SER A 342 -23.24 -7.82 -23.37
C SER A 342 -22.21 -6.67 -23.26
N ALA A 343 -21.93 -5.99 -24.38
CA ALA A 343 -21.04 -4.84 -24.37
C ALA A 343 -21.53 -3.71 -23.43
N ALA A 344 -22.86 -3.59 -23.27
CA ALA A 344 -23.47 -2.64 -22.35
C ALA A 344 -23.17 -3.00 -20.89
N ASP A 345 -23.35 -4.26 -20.50
CA ASP A 345 -23.07 -4.72 -19.14
C ASP A 345 -21.57 -4.65 -18.80
N LEU A 346 -20.70 -5.01 -19.76
CA LEU A 346 -19.26 -4.87 -19.58
C LEU A 346 -18.84 -3.40 -19.40
N SER A 347 -19.49 -2.48 -20.13
CA SER A 347 -19.29 -1.04 -19.96
C SER A 347 -19.73 -0.55 -18.57
N VAL A 348 -20.82 -1.09 -18.02
CA VAL A 348 -21.25 -0.80 -16.65
C VAL A 348 -20.23 -1.29 -15.63
N LEU A 349 -19.79 -2.55 -15.72
CA LEU A 349 -18.80 -3.12 -14.80
C LEU A 349 -17.48 -2.35 -14.83
N THR A 350 -16.99 -2.00 -16.02
CA THR A 350 -15.74 -1.24 -16.17
C THR A 350 -15.86 0.21 -15.70
N SER A 351 -17.05 0.81 -15.82
CA SER A 351 -17.33 2.15 -15.28
C SER A 351 -17.41 2.15 -13.75
N GLU A 352 -18.06 1.14 -13.16
CA GLU A 352 -18.09 0.92 -11.70
C GLU A 352 -16.66 0.69 -11.17
N LEU A 353 -15.87 -0.13 -11.86
CA LEU A 353 -14.47 -0.36 -11.49
C LEU A 353 -13.65 0.93 -11.58
N LYS A 354 -13.81 1.72 -12.64
CA LYS A 354 -13.17 3.03 -12.75
C LYS A 354 -13.58 3.95 -11.61
N ALA A 355 -14.85 4.00 -11.24
CA ALA A 355 -15.33 4.84 -10.14
C ALA A 355 -14.65 4.44 -8.83
N ILE A 356 -14.71 3.16 -8.46
CA ILE A 356 -14.09 2.64 -7.23
C ILE A 356 -12.58 2.88 -7.24
N LEU A 357 -11.91 2.59 -8.37
CA LEU A 357 -10.47 2.76 -8.48
C LEU A 357 -10.06 4.24 -8.50
N GLY A 358 -10.89 5.12 -9.05
CA GLY A 358 -10.70 6.57 -9.05
C GLY A 358 -10.95 7.22 -7.69
N GLU A 359 -11.89 6.67 -6.92
CA GLU A 359 -12.26 7.14 -5.58
C GLU A 359 -11.30 6.67 -4.48
N SER A 360 -10.61 5.55 -4.66
CA SER A 360 -9.77 4.92 -3.64
C SER A 360 -8.71 5.87 -3.04
N ASP A 361 -9.01 6.41 -1.85
CA ASP A 361 -8.43 7.60 -1.21
C ASP A 361 -6.90 7.65 -1.08
N THR A 362 -6.22 6.51 -0.96
CA THR A 362 -4.77 6.39 -0.85
C THR A 362 -4.41 4.96 -1.27
N ARG A 363 -3.57 4.80 -2.28
CA ARG A 363 -3.05 3.48 -2.66
C ARG A 363 -1.63 3.38 -2.12
N LEU A 364 -1.27 2.23 -1.61
CA LEU A 364 0.14 1.94 -1.40
C LEU A 364 0.74 1.44 -2.68
N CYS A 365 2.03 1.69 -2.82
CA CYS A 365 2.87 0.98 -3.75
C CYS A 365 3.02 -0.51 -3.40
N THR A 366 2.50 -0.97 -2.25
CA THR A 366 2.41 -2.39 -1.90
C THR A 366 1.54 -3.12 -2.88
N SER A 367 0.26 -2.77 -2.95
CA SER A 367 -0.79 -3.35 -3.80
C SER A 367 -0.67 -3.13 -5.31
N PHE A 368 0.56 -2.97 -5.80
CA PHE A 368 0.84 -2.59 -7.16
C PHE A 368 0.56 -3.73 -8.13
N GLU A 369 1.10 -4.92 -7.88
CA GLU A 369 0.96 -6.09 -8.73
C GLU A 369 -0.54 -6.29 -9.06
N LEU A 370 -1.38 -6.22 -8.02
CA LEU A 370 -2.82 -6.36 -8.15
C LEU A 370 -3.48 -5.16 -8.82
N THR A 371 -3.09 -3.92 -8.47
CA THR A 371 -3.60 -2.70 -9.12
C THR A 371 -3.28 -2.66 -10.62
N ALA A 372 -2.05 -3.00 -11.00
CA ALA A 372 -1.60 -3.08 -12.38
C ALA A 372 -2.41 -4.13 -13.15
N TRP A 373 -2.61 -5.28 -12.53
CA TRP A 373 -3.47 -6.33 -13.07
C TRP A 373 -4.91 -5.85 -13.27
N GLN A 374 -5.49 -5.12 -12.30
CA GLN A 374 -6.84 -4.58 -12.41
C GLN A 374 -6.97 -3.58 -13.57
N ILE A 375 -6.00 -2.67 -13.68
CA ILE A 375 -5.97 -1.65 -14.73
C ILE A 375 -5.78 -2.31 -16.10
N LEU A 376 -4.89 -3.30 -16.22
CA LEU A 376 -4.68 -4.04 -17.47
C LEU A 376 -5.94 -4.78 -17.90
N THR A 377 -6.55 -5.54 -16.98
CA THR A 377 -7.80 -6.28 -17.23
C THR A 377 -8.90 -5.34 -17.73
N ALA A 378 -9.09 -4.20 -17.07
CA ALA A 378 -10.10 -3.23 -17.47
C ALA A 378 -9.76 -2.49 -18.78
N SER A 379 -8.47 -2.29 -19.07
CA SER A 379 -8.01 -1.72 -20.34
C SER A 379 -8.30 -2.63 -21.52
N VAL A 380 -8.21 -3.96 -21.33
CA VAL A 380 -8.59 -4.96 -22.32
C VAL A 380 -10.11 -5.04 -22.47
N ALA A 381 -10.86 -4.96 -21.38
CA ALA A 381 -12.33 -4.96 -21.39
C ALA A 381 -12.98 -3.70 -22.03
N THR A 382 -12.19 -2.69 -22.42
CA THR A 382 -12.70 -1.40 -22.89
C THR A 382 -11.95 -0.90 -24.13
N THR A 383 -12.64 -0.08 -24.92
CA THR A 383 -12.03 0.60 -26.08
C THR A 383 -11.44 1.96 -25.70
N ALA A 384 -10.40 2.39 -26.41
CA ALA A 384 -9.74 3.68 -26.20
C ALA A 384 -10.65 4.90 -26.43
N ASP A 385 -11.72 4.72 -27.20
CA ASP A 385 -12.71 5.77 -27.49
C ASP A 385 -13.69 6.02 -26.34
N SER A 386 -13.88 5.01 -25.49
CA SER A 386 -14.76 5.14 -24.33
C SER A 386 -14.12 5.99 -23.22
N PRO A 387 -14.90 6.81 -22.47
CA PRO A 387 -14.36 7.57 -21.34
C PRO A 387 -13.73 6.71 -20.24
N ALA A 388 -14.18 5.46 -20.08
CA ALA A 388 -13.59 4.51 -19.16
C ALA A 388 -12.27 3.95 -19.71
N GLY A 389 -12.26 3.45 -20.95
CA GLY A 389 -11.07 2.85 -21.55
C GLY A 389 -9.93 3.84 -21.80
N ARG A 390 -10.23 5.10 -22.12
CA ARG A 390 -9.21 6.16 -22.16
C ARG A 390 -8.59 6.39 -20.79
N TRP A 391 -9.41 6.42 -19.73
CA TRP A 391 -8.91 6.60 -18.37
C TRP A 391 -8.02 5.43 -17.94
N PHE A 392 -8.41 4.19 -18.22
CA PHE A 392 -7.60 3.01 -17.90
C PHE A 392 -6.26 3.01 -18.63
N ARG A 393 -6.21 3.37 -19.92
CA ARG A 393 -4.96 3.45 -20.70
C ARG A 393 -4.01 4.55 -20.22
N ILE A 394 -4.53 5.77 -19.97
CA ILE A 394 -3.74 6.86 -19.37
C ILE A 394 -3.21 6.42 -17.99
N THR A 395 -4.07 5.79 -17.20
CA THR A 395 -3.71 5.29 -15.87
C THR A 395 -2.63 4.22 -15.96
N LEU A 396 -2.76 3.28 -16.88
CA LEU A 396 -1.77 2.24 -17.14
C LEU A 396 -0.42 2.86 -17.47
N TRP A 397 -0.37 3.87 -18.35
CA TRP A 397 0.87 4.58 -18.67
C TRP A 397 1.50 5.24 -17.43
N LYS A 398 0.71 5.99 -16.65
CA LYS A 398 1.19 6.67 -15.43
C LYS A 398 1.78 5.69 -14.43
N VAL A 399 1.03 4.62 -14.16
CA VAL A 399 1.41 3.56 -13.23
C VAL A 399 2.66 2.84 -13.73
N SER A 400 2.73 2.51 -15.02
CA SER A 400 3.89 1.85 -15.63
C SER A 400 5.17 2.66 -15.49
N ARG A 401 5.09 3.97 -15.72
CA ARG A 401 6.25 4.86 -15.53
C ARG A 401 6.69 4.91 -14.08
N ALA A 402 5.73 5.06 -13.17
CA ALA A 402 6.03 5.25 -11.76
C ALA A 402 6.63 3.98 -11.12
N PHE A 403 6.27 2.78 -11.59
CA PHE A 403 6.90 1.52 -11.18
C PHE A 403 8.04 1.06 -12.10
N VAL A 404 8.46 1.90 -13.05
CA VAL A 404 9.53 1.60 -14.00
C VAL A 404 9.31 0.25 -14.72
N LEU A 405 8.07 0.01 -15.13
CA LEU A 405 7.69 -1.07 -16.03
C LEU A 405 8.08 -0.68 -17.46
N SER A 406 9.38 -0.75 -17.76
CA SER A 406 9.93 -0.35 -19.06
C SER A 406 9.64 -1.33 -20.18
N ASP A 407 9.31 -2.57 -19.85
CA ASP A 407 9.21 -3.66 -20.82
C ASP A 407 8.20 -4.73 -20.37
N TRP A 408 7.73 -5.52 -21.34
CA TRP A 408 6.75 -6.57 -21.12
C TRP A 408 7.24 -7.68 -20.18
N SER A 409 8.55 -7.95 -20.12
CA SER A 409 9.08 -9.01 -19.25
C SER A 409 8.90 -8.67 -17.78
N ARG A 410 9.02 -7.38 -17.43
CA ARG A 410 8.67 -6.90 -16.08
C ARG A 410 7.19 -7.08 -15.82
N VAL A 411 6.32 -6.64 -16.73
CA VAL A 411 4.86 -6.82 -16.60
C VAL A 411 4.50 -8.29 -16.36
N LEU A 412 5.09 -9.22 -17.11
CA LEU A 412 4.89 -10.65 -16.91
C LEU A 412 5.27 -11.10 -15.50
N ALA A 413 6.38 -10.61 -14.94
CA ALA A 413 6.77 -10.94 -13.57
C ALA A 413 5.76 -10.42 -12.52
N TYR A 414 5.08 -9.30 -12.79
CA TYR A 414 3.98 -8.81 -11.93
C TYR A 414 2.70 -9.64 -12.10
N LEU A 415 2.35 -10.03 -13.32
CA LEU A 415 1.20 -10.88 -13.59
C LEU A 415 1.36 -12.28 -12.99
N ASP A 416 2.58 -12.82 -12.99
CA ASP A 416 2.91 -14.13 -12.37
C ASP A 416 2.74 -14.11 -10.85
N LYS A 417 2.95 -12.94 -10.23
CA LYS A 417 2.66 -12.71 -8.81
C LYS A 417 1.17 -12.50 -8.54
N ALA A 418 0.46 -11.80 -9.42
CA ALA A 418 -0.98 -11.59 -9.32
C ALA A 418 -1.76 -12.73 -9.99
N PHE A 419 -2.58 -12.43 -11.01
CA PHE A 419 -3.28 -13.43 -11.79
C PHE A 419 -2.83 -13.39 -13.25
N ILE A 420 -2.04 -14.39 -13.63
CA ILE A 420 -1.57 -14.56 -15.00
C ILE A 420 -2.66 -15.19 -15.87
N PRO A 421 -3.07 -14.56 -16.98
CA PRO A 421 -4.08 -15.11 -17.88
C PRO A 421 -3.58 -16.31 -18.70
N HIS A 422 -4.52 -17.04 -19.29
CA HIS A 422 -4.22 -18.03 -20.34
C HIS A 422 -3.64 -17.34 -21.60
N THR A 423 -3.01 -18.12 -22.48
CA THR A 423 -2.17 -17.59 -23.57
C THR A 423 -2.88 -16.60 -24.51
N ARG A 424 -4.17 -16.80 -24.84
CA ARG A 424 -4.94 -15.89 -25.71
C ARG A 424 -5.16 -14.54 -25.03
N LEU A 425 -5.73 -14.52 -23.82
CA LEU A 425 -5.96 -13.28 -23.09
C LEU A 425 -4.63 -12.57 -22.73
N LEU A 426 -3.55 -13.32 -22.51
CA LEU A 426 -2.21 -12.75 -22.32
C LEU A 426 -1.73 -11.96 -23.55
N ALA A 427 -2.06 -12.41 -24.76
CA ALA A 427 -1.73 -11.70 -25.99
C ALA A 427 -2.51 -10.38 -26.10
N GLU A 428 -3.78 -10.35 -25.66
CA GLU A 428 -4.59 -9.14 -25.61
C GLU A 428 -4.04 -8.13 -24.58
N PHE A 429 -3.62 -8.60 -23.41
CA PHE A 429 -2.93 -7.77 -22.42
C PHE A 429 -1.67 -7.15 -23.01
N LYS A 430 -0.87 -7.93 -23.75
CA LYS A 430 0.34 -7.44 -24.41
C LYS A 430 0.02 -6.41 -25.48
N ALA A 431 -1.03 -6.62 -26.27
CA ALA A 431 -1.45 -5.68 -27.31
C ALA A 431 -1.83 -4.31 -26.71
N VAL A 432 -2.63 -4.30 -25.65
CA VAL A 432 -2.99 -3.08 -24.92
C VAL A 432 -1.77 -2.43 -24.27
N TRP A 433 -0.88 -3.21 -23.68
CA TRP A 433 0.37 -2.68 -23.13
C TRP A 433 1.20 -1.95 -24.19
N THR A 434 1.41 -2.59 -25.34
CA THR A 434 2.14 -2.02 -26.47
C THR A 434 1.44 -0.75 -26.98
N GLU A 435 0.13 -0.79 -27.17
CA GLU A 435 -0.70 0.38 -27.54
C GLU A 435 -0.42 1.57 -26.61
N VAL A 436 -0.45 1.34 -25.30
CA VAL A 436 -0.29 2.40 -24.30
C VAL A 436 1.14 2.94 -24.24
N MET A 437 2.16 2.08 -24.35
CA MET A 437 3.55 2.51 -24.29
C MET A 437 3.99 3.24 -25.56
N GLU A 438 3.48 2.87 -26.72
CA GLU A 438 3.89 3.43 -28.02
C GLU A 438 3.05 4.64 -28.44
N ASN A 439 1.80 4.77 -27.99
CA ASN A 439 0.91 5.86 -28.40
C ASN A 439 1.04 7.10 -27.48
N PRO A 440 1.56 8.24 -27.98
CA PRO A 440 1.74 9.44 -27.18
C PRO A 440 0.45 10.07 -26.66
N VAL A 441 -0.72 9.72 -27.22
CA VAL A 441 -2.02 10.24 -26.77
C VAL A 441 -2.30 9.90 -25.30
N PHE A 442 -1.71 8.82 -24.78
CA PHE A 442 -1.88 8.42 -23.39
C PHE A 442 -0.80 9.01 -22.45
N HIS A 443 0.18 9.73 -22.99
CA HIS A 443 1.35 10.24 -22.26
C HIS A 443 1.04 11.63 -21.68
N ILE A 444 0.23 11.66 -20.61
CA ILE A 444 -0.29 12.90 -19.99
C ILE A 444 0.39 13.23 -18.67
#